data_AF-A0A7C5S3Q3-F1
#
_entry.id   AF-A0A7C5S3Q3-F1
#
_cell.length_a   1.000
_cell.length_b   1.000
_cell.length_c   1.000
_cell.angle_alpha   90.00
_cell.angle_beta   90.00
_cell.angle_gamma   90.00
#
_symmetry.space_group_name_H-M   'P 1'
#
loop_
_entity.id
_entity.type
_entity.pdbx_description
1 polymer ?
#
loop_
_entity_poly.entity_id
_entity_poly.type
_entity_poly.pdbx_seq_one_letter_code
_entity_poly.pdbx_strand_id
1 'polypeptide(L)'
;MSLINSNLVAFVALFLWILSERQSYAQISIDLEAGMVTTGYSDVRIPGEGGTFISFSDELSSDPKFFWRIRAGYRLGQRGEALLLFVPLRFTYAGSVDRDIFFQGETSPAATPLTATYKFNSYRATYRYYVVEREKLNIQLTCKTKNCLNGFCDM
;
A
#
# COMPACT_ATOMS: atom_id res chain seq x y z
N MET A 1 19.64 -33.08 -56.03
CA MET A 1 19.03 -31.73 -55.89
C MET A 1 17.93 -31.88 -54.84
N SER A 2 18.26 -31.80 -53.54
CA SER A 2 17.33 -32.18 -52.47
C SER A 2 16.25 -31.12 -52.27
N LEU A 3 15.00 -31.53 -52.41
CA LEU A 3 13.81 -30.74 -52.07
C LEU A 3 13.76 -30.54 -50.55
N ILE A 4 14.08 -29.34 -50.10
CA ILE A 4 13.86 -28.92 -48.72
C ILE A 4 12.34 -28.79 -48.53
N ASN A 5 11.78 -29.46 -47.52
CA ASN A 5 10.34 -29.48 -47.23
C ASN A 5 9.87 -28.07 -46.80
N SER A 6 8.97 -27.46 -47.58
CA SER A 6 8.43 -26.12 -47.33
C SER A 6 7.81 -25.97 -45.93
N ASN A 7 7.17 -27.03 -45.40
CA ASN A 7 6.60 -27.02 -44.06
C ASN A 7 7.69 -26.95 -42.98
N LEU A 8 8.83 -27.63 -43.20
CA LEU A 8 9.97 -27.58 -42.28
C LEU A 8 10.56 -26.16 -42.24
N VAL A 9 10.66 -25.50 -43.40
CA VAL A 9 11.14 -24.10 -43.49
C VAL A 9 10.19 -23.15 -42.75
N ALA A 10 8.88 -23.31 -42.92
CA ALA A 10 7.89 -22.50 -42.23
C ALA A 10 7.95 -22.68 -40.69
N PHE A 11 8.12 -23.92 -40.22
CA PHE A 11 8.28 -24.22 -38.80
C PHE A 11 9.57 -23.62 -38.22
N VAL A 12 10.68 -23.73 -38.93
CA VAL A 12 11.97 -23.15 -38.51
C VAL A 12 11.90 -21.62 -38.50
N ALA A 13 11.26 -21.01 -39.50
CA ALA A 13 11.07 -19.56 -39.54
C ALA A 13 10.18 -19.05 -38.40
N LEU A 14 9.08 -19.74 -38.09
CA LEU A 14 8.19 -19.41 -36.97
C LEU A 14 8.92 -19.56 -35.62
N PHE A 15 9.72 -20.61 -35.46
CA PHE A 15 10.53 -20.84 -34.27
C PHE A 15 11.59 -19.75 -34.08
N LEU A 16 12.29 -19.33 -35.15
CA LEU A 16 13.25 -18.22 -35.12
C LEU A 16 12.59 -16.86 -34.84
N TRP A 17 11.33 -16.66 -35.25
CA TRP A 17 10.58 -15.44 -34.95
C TRP A 17 10.17 -15.36 -33.47
N ILE A 18 9.82 -16.50 -32.87
CA ILE A 18 9.54 -16.60 -31.42
C ILE A 18 10.82 -16.37 -30.59
N LEU A 19 11.97 -16.82 -31.10
CA LEU A 19 13.27 -16.63 -30.45
C LEU A 19 13.90 -15.25 -30.67
N SER A 20 13.25 -14.36 -31.40
CA SER A 20 13.75 -12.99 -31.56
C SER A 20 13.65 -12.24 -30.24
N GLU A 21 14.80 -11.98 -29.63
CA GLU A 21 14.91 -11.24 -28.37
C GLU A 21 14.28 -9.85 -28.51
N ARG A 22 13.08 -9.69 -27.97
CA ARG A 22 12.48 -8.37 -27.77
C ARG A 22 13.31 -7.69 -26.68
N GLN A 23 14.06 -6.65 -27.02
CA GLN A 23 14.60 -5.73 -26.02
C GLN A 23 13.44 -5.15 -25.21
N SER A 24 13.17 -5.76 -24.05
CA SER A 24 12.19 -5.27 -23.09
C SER A 24 12.79 -4.04 -22.42
N TYR A 25 12.40 -2.85 -22.90
CA TYR A 25 12.53 -1.65 -22.10
C TYR A 25 11.43 -1.70 -21.05
N ALA A 26 11.74 -2.24 -19.87
CA ALA A 26 10.85 -2.23 -18.72
C ALA A 26 10.64 -0.80 -18.23
N GLN A 27 9.75 -0.08 -18.90
CA GLN A 27 9.34 1.28 -18.53
C GLN A 27 8.21 1.24 -17.51
N ILE A 28 7.43 0.17 -17.44
CA ILE A 28 6.31 0.04 -16.51
C ILE A 28 6.67 -1.01 -15.47
N SER A 29 6.48 -0.68 -14.20
CA SER A 29 6.58 -1.61 -13.07
C SER A 29 5.26 -1.65 -12.33
N ILE A 30 4.79 -2.85 -11.95
CA ILE A 30 3.61 -3.02 -11.12
C ILE A 30 3.97 -3.96 -9.97
N ASP A 31 3.75 -3.50 -8.75
CA ASP A 31 3.90 -4.31 -7.55
C ASP A 31 2.53 -4.48 -6.88
N LEU A 32 2.18 -5.73 -6.59
CA LEU A 32 1.01 -6.09 -5.80
C LEU A 32 1.49 -6.84 -4.56
N GLU A 33 1.04 -6.41 -3.39
CA GLU A 33 1.28 -7.12 -2.13
C GLU A 33 -0.04 -7.23 -1.37
N ALA A 34 -0.25 -8.37 -0.74
CA ALA A 34 -1.42 -8.65 0.07
C ALA A 34 -1.05 -9.56 1.24
N GLY A 35 -1.85 -9.52 2.30
CA GLY A 35 -1.64 -10.36 3.48
C GLY A 35 -2.66 -10.10 4.57
N MET A 36 -2.43 -10.69 5.73
CA MET A 36 -3.21 -10.45 6.94
C MET A 36 -2.47 -9.47 7.84
N VAL A 37 -3.19 -8.51 8.40
CA VAL A 37 -2.67 -7.50 9.32
C VAL A 37 -3.51 -7.45 10.58
N THR A 38 -2.83 -7.29 11.71
CA THR A 38 -3.43 -6.98 13.00
C THR A 38 -2.83 -5.66 13.50
N THR A 39 -3.52 -4.99 14.41
CA THR A 39 -3.00 -3.79 15.06
C THR A 39 -2.24 -4.19 16.32
N GLY A 40 -1.13 -3.49 16.57
CA GLY A 40 -0.30 -3.71 17.75
C GLY A 40 -0.43 -2.59 18.78
N TYR A 41 -0.46 -1.34 18.32
CA TYR A 41 -0.57 -0.16 19.18
C TYR A 41 -1.45 0.88 18.50
N SER A 42 -2.48 1.36 19.20
CA SER A 42 -3.40 2.37 18.68
C SER A 42 -4.06 3.16 19.80
N ASP A 43 -3.29 4.07 20.41
CA ASP A 43 -3.76 4.94 21.48
C ASP A 43 -4.29 6.27 20.95
N VAL A 44 -5.45 6.68 21.45
CA VAL A 44 -6.15 7.88 20.99
C VAL A 44 -6.68 8.68 22.18
N ARG A 45 -6.65 10.01 22.06
CA ARG A 45 -7.25 10.95 23.00
C ARG A 45 -7.75 12.16 22.22
N ILE A 46 -9.05 12.44 22.31
CA ILE A 46 -9.67 13.60 21.66
C ILE A 46 -10.69 14.18 22.63
N PRO A 47 -10.67 15.47 22.98
CA PRO A 47 -9.62 16.44 22.71
C PRO A 47 -8.29 16.05 23.37
N GLY A 48 -7.17 16.47 22.77
CA GLY A 48 -5.82 16.13 23.26
C GLY A 48 -5.55 16.59 24.70
N GLU A 49 -6.23 17.65 25.14
CA GLU A 49 -6.31 18.08 26.55
C GLU A 49 -7.73 17.89 27.07
N GLY A 50 -7.88 17.41 28.31
CA GLY A 50 -9.18 17.08 28.91
C GLY A 50 -9.90 15.82 28.39
N GLY A 51 -9.53 15.28 27.22
CA GLY A 51 -10.06 14.01 26.70
C GLY A 51 -9.61 12.78 27.49
N THR A 52 -10.34 11.68 27.35
CA THR A 52 -9.97 10.37 27.94
C THR A 52 -9.02 9.62 27.00
N PHE A 53 -7.97 9.02 27.55
CA PHE A 53 -7.11 8.10 26.79
C PHE A 53 -7.82 6.75 26.61
N ILE A 54 -7.80 6.26 25.37
CA ILE A 54 -8.33 4.95 25.01
C ILE A 54 -7.30 4.25 24.14
N SER A 55 -6.95 3.02 24.48
CA SER A 55 -6.14 2.15 23.63
C SER A 55 -7.04 1.21 22.84
N PHE A 56 -7.13 1.38 21.52
CA PHE A 56 -7.95 0.50 20.69
C PHE A 56 -7.37 -0.91 20.58
N SER A 57 -6.05 -1.07 20.73
CA SER A 57 -5.40 -2.38 20.67
C SER A 57 -5.51 -3.16 21.98
N ASP A 58 -5.51 -2.46 23.12
CA ASP A 58 -5.44 -3.10 24.43
C ASP A 58 -6.83 -3.22 25.09
N GLU A 59 -7.73 -2.27 24.83
CA GLU A 59 -9.03 -2.17 25.50
C GLU A 59 -10.20 -2.56 24.60
N LEU A 60 -9.98 -2.60 23.28
CA LEU A 60 -10.96 -3.06 22.31
C LEU A 60 -10.42 -4.24 21.51
N SER A 61 -11.34 -5.00 20.91
CA SER A 61 -10.99 -6.15 20.07
C SER A 61 -11.21 -5.82 18.59
N SER A 62 -10.29 -6.26 17.73
CA SER A 62 -10.49 -6.24 16.28
C SER A 62 -10.00 -7.53 15.66
N ASP A 63 -10.78 -8.07 14.73
CA ASP A 63 -10.34 -9.21 13.94
C ASP A 63 -9.20 -8.83 12.99
N PRO A 64 -8.23 -9.74 12.74
CA PRO A 64 -7.26 -9.59 11.67
C PRO A 64 -7.93 -9.22 10.35
N LYS A 65 -7.38 -8.23 9.66
CA LYS A 65 -7.91 -7.75 8.38
C LYS A 65 -7.03 -8.19 7.23
N PHE A 66 -7.66 -8.52 6.12
CA PHE A 66 -6.96 -8.65 4.86
C PHE A 66 -6.54 -7.26 4.39
N PHE A 67 -5.26 -7.09 4.06
CA PHE A 67 -4.73 -5.88 3.44
C PHE A 67 -4.22 -6.17 2.05
N TRP A 68 -4.20 -5.14 1.21
CA TRP A 68 -3.49 -5.16 -0.05
C TRP A 68 -2.92 -3.77 -0.36
N ARG A 69 -1.85 -3.74 -1.15
CA ARG A 69 -1.27 -2.52 -1.71
C ARG A 69 -0.90 -2.75 -3.15
N ILE A 70 -1.17 -1.74 -3.97
CA ILE A 70 -0.73 -1.70 -5.36
C ILE A 70 0.18 -0.51 -5.56
N ARG A 71 1.29 -0.73 -6.26
CA ARG A 71 2.20 0.31 -6.71
C ARG A 71 2.39 0.20 -8.21
N ALA A 72 2.12 1.28 -8.92
CA ALA A 72 2.46 1.41 -10.33
C ALA A 72 3.64 2.37 -10.46
N GLY A 73 4.59 2.04 -11.32
CA GLY A 73 5.75 2.85 -11.63
C GLY A 73 5.91 3.01 -13.14
N TYR A 74 6.37 4.17 -13.57
CA TYR A 74 6.70 4.46 -14.95
C TYR A 74 8.05 5.19 -15.07
N ARG A 75 8.96 4.62 -15.86
CA ARG A 75 10.29 5.16 -16.14
C ARG A 75 10.20 6.24 -17.21
N LEU A 76 10.43 7.48 -16.79
CA LEU A 76 10.44 8.67 -17.62
C LEU A 76 11.86 8.88 -18.16
N GLY A 77 12.15 8.30 -19.32
CA GLY A 77 13.47 8.33 -19.93
C GLY A 77 14.49 7.49 -19.17
N GLN A 78 15.75 7.93 -19.14
CA GLN A 78 16.85 7.16 -18.51
C GLN A 78 17.01 7.41 -17.01
N ARG A 79 16.52 8.55 -16.49
CA ARG A 79 16.82 8.98 -15.11
C ARG A 79 15.59 9.30 -14.27
N GLY A 80 14.41 9.43 -14.87
CA GLY A 80 13.18 9.74 -14.13
C GLY A 80 12.33 8.50 -13.89
N GLU A 81 11.65 8.45 -12.76
CA GLU A 81 10.61 7.45 -12.49
C GLU A 81 9.48 8.08 -11.68
N ALA A 82 8.26 7.94 -12.17
CA ALA A 82 7.05 8.31 -11.45
C ALA A 82 6.42 7.06 -10.84
N LEU A 83 6.11 7.10 -9.55
CA LEU A 83 5.44 6.01 -8.84
C LEU A 83 4.16 6.49 -8.17
N LEU A 84 3.13 5.67 -8.25
CA LEU A 84 1.86 5.82 -7.56
C LEU A 84 1.64 4.61 -6.64
N LEU A 85 1.36 4.86 -5.36
CA LEU A 85 1.05 3.84 -4.37
C LEU A 85 -0.36 4.05 -3.83
N PHE A 86 -1.13 2.98 -3.78
CA PHE A 86 -2.49 2.94 -3.22
C PHE A 86 -2.59 1.84 -2.17
N VAL A 87 -2.96 2.23 -0.95
CA VAL A 87 -3.14 1.32 0.21
C VAL A 87 -4.45 1.67 0.92
N PRO A 88 -5.54 0.92 0.68
CA PRO A 88 -6.77 1.06 1.45
C PRO A 88 -6.69 0.17 2.70
N LEU A 89 -6.75 0.76 3.89
CA LEU A 89 -6.73 -0.01 5.13
C LEU A 89 -7.64 0.63 6.17
N ARG A 90 -8.52 -0.20 6.75
CA ARG A 90 -9.48 0.20 7.79
C ARG A 90 -9.59 -0.92 8.82
N PHE A 91 -9.56 -0.52 10.09
CA PHE A 91 -9.86 -1.37 11.23
C PHE A 91 -11.15 -0.89 11.90
N THR A 92 -11.96 -1.85 12.33
CA THR A 92 -13.11 -1.62 13.20
C THR A 92 -12.83 -2.41 14.47
N TYR A 93 -12.94 -1.71 15.59
CA TYR A 93 -12.76 -2.23 16.93
C TYR A 93 -14.11 -2.25 17.64
N ALA A 94 -14.36 -3.28 18.43
CA ALA A 94 -15.55 -3.39 19.26
C ALA A 94 -15.15 -3.85 20.67
N GLY A 95 -15.86 -3.34 21.67
CA GLY A 95 -15.63 -3.68 23.07
C GLY A 95 -16.40 -2.76 24.00
N SER A 96 -16.00 -2.75 25.26
CA SER A 96 -16.54 -1.85 26.28
C SER A 96 -15.45 -1.59 27.31
N VAL A 97 -15.43 -0.40 27.87
CA VAL A 97 -14.44 0.00 28.87
C VAL A 97 -15.16 0.25 30.20
N ASP A 98 -14.53 -0.09 31.32
CA ASP A 98 -15.08 -0.03 32.67
C ASP A 98 -15.07 1.38 33.31
N ARG A 99 -14.82 2.41 32.51
CA ARG A 99 -14.80 3.81 32.93
C ARG A 99 -15.58 4.68 31.95
N ASP A 100 -16.02 5.83 32.43
CA ASP A 100 -16.59 6.86 31.58
C ASP A 100 -15.54 7.36 30.58
N ILE A 101 -15.94 7.49 29.32
CA ILE A 101 -15.09 7.95 28.24
C ILE A 101 -15.59 9.30 27.76
N PHE A 102 -14.77 10.33 27.96
CA PHE A 102 -14.97 11.62 27.30
C PHE A 102 -14.17 11.66 26.01
N PHE A 103 -14.85 11.63 24.87
CA PHE A 103 -14.21 11.71 23.56
C PHE A 103 -15.06 12.45 22.52
N GLN A 104 -14.40 13.30 21.72
CA GLN A 104 -15.06 14.20 20.76
C GLN A 104 -16.15 15.13 21.34
N GLY A 105 -16.09 15.44 22.63
CA GLY A 105 -17.08 16.32 23.28
C GLY A 105 -18.30 15.60 23.83
N GLU A 106 -18.36 14.27 23.70
CA GLU A 106 -19.40 13.42 24.28
C GLU A 106 -18.83 12.53 25.38
N THR A 107 -19.67 12.24 26.38
CA THR A 107 -19.32 11.32 27.48
C THR A 107 -20.12 10.03 27.33
N SER A 108 -19.43 8.94 27.03
CA SER A 108 -20.00 7.59 27.04
C SER A 108 -19.84 6.99 28.44
N PRO A 109 -20.93 6.51 29.07
CA PRO A 109 -20.85 5.87 30.39
C PRO A 109 -20.05 4.56 30.37
N ALA A 110 -19.46 4.21 31.51
CA ALA A 110 -18.80 2.93 31.73
C ALA A 110 -19.67 1.72 31.29
N ALA A 111 -18.99 0.68 30.80
CA ALA A 111 -19.57 -0.58 30.33
C ALA A 111 -20.60 -0.46 29.17
N THR A 112 -20.64 0.69 28.50
CA THR A 112 -21.41 0.84 27.26
C THR A 112 -20.68 0.16 26.10
N PRO A 113 -21.38 -0.55 25.20
CA PRO A 113 -20.78 -1.06 23.97
C PRO A 113 -20.24 0.09 23.10
N LEU A 114 -18.98 -0.01 22.70
CA LEU A 114 -18.27 0.96 21.88
C LEU A 114 -17.86 0.32 20.57
N THR A 115 -18.01 1.08 19.49
CA THR A 115 -17.45 0.74 18.18
C THR A 115 -16.52 1.86 17.76
N ALA A 116 -15.24 1.55 17.55
CA ALA A 116 -14.26 2.54 17.09
C ALA A 116 -13.74 2.17 15.71
N THR A 117 -13.62 3.16 14.83
CA THR A 117 -13.05 2.95 13.49
C THR A 117 -11.73 3.69 13.35
N TYR A 118 -10.69 2.96 12.94
CA TYR A 118 -9.41 3.53 12.54
C TYR A 118 -9.18 3.37 11.02
N LYS A 119 -8.97 4.48 10.32
CA LYS A 119 -8.73 4.49 8.87
C LYS A 119 -7.28 4.88 8.57
N PHE A 120 -6.53 3.95 7.97
CA PHE A 120 -5.12 4.11 7.57
C PHE A 120 -4.97 4.07 6.05
N ASN A 121 -5.75 4.90 5.35
CA ASN A 121 -5.63 4.99 3.89
C ASN A 121 -4.39 5.80 3.51
N SER A 122 -3.49 5.22 2.72
CA SER A 122 -2.28 5.88 2.25
C SER A 122 -2.22 5.94 0.73
N TYR A 123 -2.16 7.15 0.19
CA TYR A 123 -1.93 7.43 -1.22
C TYR A 123 -0.65 8.24 -1.37
N ARG A 124 0.26 7.79 -2.24
CA ARG A 124 1.55 8.46 -2.45
C ARG A 124 1.85 8.61 -3.93
N ALA A 125 2.12 9.84 -4.34
CA ALA A 125 2.81 10.12 -5.59
C ALA A 125 4.28 10.35 -5.28
N THR A 126 5.16 9.66 -5.98
CA THR A 126 6.60 9.76 -5.81
C THR A 126 7.24 10.03 -7.16
N TYR A 127 8.13 11.01 -7.20
CA TYR A 127 9.05 11.18 -8.32
C TYR A 127 10.46 10.87 -7.86
N ARG A 128 11.12 9.96 -8.55
CA ARG A 128 12.48 9.53 -8.30
C ARG A 128 13.37 9.94 -9.47
N TYR A 129 14.52 10.52 -9.14
CA TYR A 129 15.54 10.90 -10.10
C TYR A 129 16.84 10.14 -9.81
N TYR A 130 17.27 9.30 -10.74
CA TYR A 130 18.50 8.53 -10.66
C TYR A 130 19.69 9.41 -11.06
N VAL A 131 20.51 9.79 -10.08
CA VAL A 131 21.72 10.59 -10.27
C VAL A 131 22.88 9.70 -10.72
N VAL A 132 23.02 8.54 -10.08
CA VAL A 132 24.00 7.52 -10.44
C VAL A 132 23.28 6.17 -10.46
N GLU A 133 23.37 5.45 -11.57
CA GLU A 133 22.85 4.09 -11.70
C GLU A 133 23.97 3.21 -12.26
N ARG A 134 24.61 2.43 -11.37
CA ARG A 134 25.65 1.44 -11.68
C ARG A 134 25.38 0.18 -10.87
N GLU A 135 25.92 -0.95 -11.30
CA GLU A 135 25.71 -2.26 -10.64
C GLU A 135 26.02 -2.25 -9.13
N LYS A 136 27.08 -1.52 -8.73
CA LYS A 136 27.53 -1.45 -7.33
C LYS A 136 27.16 -0.16 -6.59
N LEU A 137 26.59 0.83 -7.29
CA LEU A 137 26.29 2.14 -6.72
C LEU A 137 25.06 2.73 -7.39
N ASN A 138 23.99 2.89 -6.61
CA ASN A 138 22.78 3.60 -7.01
C ASN A 138 22.58 4.80 -6.07
N ILE A 139 22.52 6.00 -6.65
CA ILE A 139 22.21 7.25 -5.93
C ILE A 139 20.99 7.87 -6.61
N GLN A 140 19.96 8.14 -5.81
CA GLN A 140 18.70 8.68 -6.29
C GLN A 140 18.18 9.77 -5.36
N LEU A 141 17.58 10.81 -5.94
CA LEU A 141 16.79 11.81 -5.24
C LEU A 141 15.33 11.41 -5.31
N THR A 142 14.57 11.70 -4.26
CA THR A 142 13.14 11.35 -4.24
C THR A 142 12.31 12.47 -3.65
N CYS A 143 11.32 12.92 -4.41
CA CYS A 143 10.25 13.78 -3.95
C CYS A 143 9.00 12.92 -3.72
N LYS A 144 8.33 13.06 -2.57
CA LYS A 144 7.12 12.29 -2.22
C LYS A 144 6.06 13.22 -1.69
N THR A 145 4.86 13.09 -2.24
CA THR A 145 3.66 13.58 -1.57
C THR A 145 3.07 12.43 -0.75
N LYS A 146 2.56 12.77 0.43
CA LYS A 146 1.75 11.86 1.23
C LYS A 146 0.39 12.53 1.38
N ASN A 147 -0.64 11.93 0.80
CA ASN A 147 -2.00 12.26 1.18
C ASN A 147 -2.51 11.11 2.05
N CYS A 148 -2.55 11.35 3.35
CA CYS A 148 -3.11 10.43 4.33
C CYS A 148 -4.49 10.98 4.68
N LEU A 149 -5.54 10.41 4.11
CA LEU A 149 -6.91 10.64 4.59
C LEU A 149 -7.11 9.79 5.85
N ASN A 150 -6.41 10.18 6.91
CA ASN A 150 -6.58 9.64 8.25
C ASN A 150 -7.81 10.33 8.83
N GLY A 151 -8.90 9.58 8.94
CA GLY A 151 -10.13 10.05 9.57
C GLY A 151 -10.48 9.09 10.70
N PHE A 152 -10.62 9.64 11.90
CA PHE A 152 -11.37 9.01 12.98
C PHE A 152 -12.85 9.36 12.79
N CYS A 153 -13.77 8.42 13.00
CA CYS A 153 -15.19 8.75 13.05
C CYS A 153 -15.98 7.79 13.95
N ASP A 154 -16.89 8.44 14.68
CA ASP A 154 -18.05 8.06 15.48
C ASP A 154 -17.87 6.96 16.55
N MET A 155 -18.09 7.38 17.80
CA MET A 155 -18.38 6.50 18.95
C MET A 155 -19.88 6.28 19.06
#